data_AF-A0A7C9IP17-F1
#
_entry.id   AF-A0A7C9IP17-F1
#
_cell.length_a   1.000
_cell.length_b   1.000
_cell.length_c   1.000
_cell.angle_alpha   90.00
_cell.angle_beta   90.00
_cell.angle_gamma   90.00
#
_symmetry.space_group_name_H-M   'P 1'
#
loop_
_entity.id
_entity.type
_entity.pdbx_description
1 polymer ?
#
loop_
_entity_poly.entity_id
_entity_poly.type
_entity_poly.pdbx_seq_one_letter_code
_entity_poly.pdbx_strand_id
1 'polypeptide(L)'
;MSRHTQGSLAIVGMIAGGIFLVAFVALLVVGDAGFNPSWFFAALVSLVAAIVLYRGFQTAPSAPAMRAPVMPAAAPAPAPAPAAVSEPEPAAEPVAEAASEEQSKPELLDGPREGGADDLKKIKGVGPKMEEMLNGMGIYHYSQVASWGPSEVAWVDDNLEGFKGRVSRDNWVEQAKTLAGGGETDFSKRVDDGDVY
;
A
#
# COMPACT_ATOMS: atom_id res chain seq x y z
N MET A 1 -22.11 -16.27 -25.99
CA MET A 1 -21.28 -16.61 -27.17
C MET A 1 -19.91 -15.93 -27.02
N SER A 2 -19.08 -16.32 -26.02
CA SER A 2 -17.90 -15.48 -25.65
C SER A 2 -16.71 -16.19 -24.98
N ARG A 3 -16.63 -17.53 -24.92
CA ARG A 3 -15.45 -18.21 -24.33
C ARG A 3 -14.34 -18.55 -25.33
N HIS A 4 -14.60 -18.41 -26.64
CA HIS A 4 -13.64 -18.80 -27.68
C HIS A 4 -12.63 -17.70 -28.08
N THR A 5 -12.89 -16.44 -27.73
CA THR A 5 -12.07 -15.30 -28.19
C THR A 5 -10.84 -15.05 -27.31
N GLN A 6 -10.88 -15.46 -26.04
CA GLN A 6 -9.80 -15.15 -25.09
C GLN A 6 -8.57 -16.08 -25.25
N GLY A 7 -8.77 -17.33 -25.67
CA GLY A 7 -7.66 -18.26 -25.93
C GLY A 7 -6.84 -17.91 -27.17
N SER A 8 -7.45 -17.28 -28.18
CA SER A 8 -6.77 -16.93 -29.43
C SER A 8 -5.78 -15.76 -29.25
N LEU A 9 -6.09 -14.80 -28.37
CA LEU A 9 -5.20 -13.66 -28.11
C LEU A 9 -3.92 -14.06 -27.37
N ALA A 10 -4.00 -14.99 -26.42
CA ALA A 10 -2.84 -15.46 -25.66
C ALA A 10 -1.84 -16.22 -26.55
N ILE A 11 -2.35 -17.02 -27.49
CA ILE A 11 -1.53 -17.79 -28.44
C ILE A 11 -0.88 -16.86 -29.47
N VAL A 12 -1.62 -15.86 -29.99
CA VAL A 12 -1.05 -14.86 -30.90
C VAL A 12 0.01 -14.00 -30.22
N GLY A 13 -0.18 -13.66 -28.93
CA GLY A 13 0.81 -12.93 -28.13
C GLY A 13 2.12 -13.69 -27.93
N MET A 14 2.06 -15.00 -27.66
CA MET A 14 3.27 -15.84 -27.54
C MET A 14 4.01 -16.00 -28.87
N ILE A 15 3.29 -16.13 -29.99
CA ILE A 15 3.90 -16.25 -31.32
C ILE A 15 4.58 -14.92 -31.72
N ALA A 16 3.91 -13.78 -31.49
CA ALA A 16 4.48 -12.45 -31.78
C ALA A 16 5.72 -12.15 -30.89
N GLY A 17 5.67 -12.50 -29.61
CA GLY A 17 6.80 -12.35 -28.68
C GLY A 17 7.98 -13.23 -29.05
N GLY A 18 7.72 -14.48 -29.47
CA GLY A 18 8.76 -15.40 -29.94
C GLY A 18 9.45 -14.92 -31.22
N ILE A 19 8.68 -14.42 -32.20
CA ILE A 19 9.23 -13.84 -33.43
C ILE A 19 10.05 -12.59 -33.13
N PHE A 20 9.60 -11.75 -32.18
CA PHE A 20 10.34 -10.56 -31.74
C PHE A 20 11.67 -10.92 -31.07
N LEU A 21 11.69 -11.92 -30.18
CA LEU A 21 12.92 -12.38 -29.53
C LEU A 21 13.91 -12.97 -30.54
N VAL A 22 13.43 -13.77 -31.49
CA VAL A 22 14.27 -14.36 -32.55
C VAL A 22 14.79 -13.27 -33.49
N ALA A 23 13.97 -12.29 -33.87
CA ALA A 23 14.41 -11.15 -34.68
C ALA A 23 15.41 -10.25 -33.94
N PHE A 24 15.23 -10.04 -32.63
CA PHE A 24 16.13 -9.25 -31.79
C PHE A 24 17.49 -9.94 -31.62
N VAL A 25 17.50 -11.25 -31.36
CA VAL A 25 18.74 -12.03 -31.27
C VAL A 25 19.41 -12.16 -32.64
N ALA A 26 18.66 -12.32 -33.73
CA ALA A 26 19.21 -12.31 -35.09
C ALA A 26 19.83 -10.96 -35.45
N LEU A 27 19.22 -9.85 -35.02
CA LEU A 27 19.76 -8.49 -35.18
C LEU A 27 21.02 -8.22 -34.36
N LEU A 28 21.17 -8.86 -33.19
CA LEU A 28 22.39 -8.78 -32.38
C LEU A 28 23.54 -9.62 -32.94
N VAL A 29 23.24 -10.70 -33.68
CA VAL A 29 24.25 -11.61 -34.24
C VAL A 29 24.70 -11.17 -35.64
N VAL A 30 23.84 -10.54 -36.45
CA VAL A 30 24.20 -10.01 -37.78
C VAL A 30 24.60 -8.54 -37.66
N GLY A 31 25.73 -8.31 -37.00
CA GLY A 31 26.41 -7.02 -37.03
C GLY A 31 27.18 -6.84 -38.33
N ASP A 32 26.60 -6.18 -39.34
CA ASP A 32 27.32 -5.33 -40.31
C ASP A 32 26.31 -4.59 -41.22
N ALA A 33 25.80 -3.44 -40.75
CA ALA A 33 25.29 -2.33 -41.57
C ALA A 33 24.70 -1.22 -40.67
N GLY A 34 25.55 -0.29 -40.22
CA GLY A 34 25.13 1.08 -39.87
C GLY A 34 23.98 1.28 -38.88
N PHE A 35 23.74 0.35 -37.94
CA PHE A 35 22.71 0.52 -36.92
C PHE A 35 23.14 1.62 -35.93
N ASN A 36 22.51 2.80 -36.02
CA ASN A 36 22.69 3.86 -35.03
C ASN A 36 21.59 3.73 -33.97
N PRO A 37 21.91 3.33 -32.72
CA PRO A 37 20.93 3.12 -31.65
C PRO A 37 20.04 4.35 -31.41
N SER A 38 20.55 5.55 -31.74
CA SER A 38 19.84 6.83 -31.64
C SER A 38 18.52 6.86 -32.43
N TRP A 39 18.42 6.16 -33.58
CA TRP A 39 17.17 6.10 -34.34
C TRP A 39 16.09 5.25 -33.65
N PHE A 40 16.49 4.23 -32.89
CA PHE A 40 15.57 3.40 -32.11
C PHE A 40 15.05 4.15 -30.89
N PHE A 41 15.93 4.86 -30.19
CA PHE A 41 15.51 5.74 -29.10
C PHE A 41 14.61 6.88 -29.58
N ALA A 42 14.90 7.48 -30.74
CA ALA A 42 14.04 8.50 -31.34
C ALA A 42 12.65 7.96 -31.70
N ALA A 43 12.57 6.77 -32.30
CA ALA A 43 11.29 6.13 -32.62
C ALA A 43 10.47 5.79 -31.36
N LEU A 44 11.14 5.31 -30.30
CA LEU A 44 10.51 4.97 -29.03
C LEU A 44 9.95 6.22 -28.33
N VAL A 45 10.75 7.29 -28.25
CA VAL A 45 10.32 8.57 -27.65
C VAL A 45 9.15 9.17 -28.45
N SER A 46 9.19 9.11 -29.77
CA SER A 46 8.11 9.62 -30.62
C SER A 46 6.80 8.83 -30.47
N LEU A 47 6.88 7.51 -30.23
CA LEU A 47 5.71 6.67 -29.95
C LEU A 47 5.09 6.99 -28.58
N VAL A 48 5.92 7.16 -27.54
CA VAL A 48 5.46 7.52 -26.19
C VAL A 48 4.80 8.91 -26.19
N ALA A 49 5.40 9.89 -26.88
CA ALA A 49 4.82 11.22 -27.04
C ALA A 49 3.44 11.19 -27.75
N ALA A 50 3.29 10.36 -28.80
CA ALA A 50 2.01 10.19 -29.48
C ALA A 50 0.93 9.59 -28.56
N ILE A 51 1.28 8.64 -27.69
CA ILE A 51 0.36 8.04 -26.72
C ILE A 51 -0.07 9.06 -25.65
N VAL A 52 0.85 9.88 -25.15
CA VAL A 52 0.55 10.94 -24.17
C VAL A 52 -0.38 12.00 -24.76
N LEU A 53 -0.10 12.47 -25.99
CA LEU A 53 -0.96 13.43 -26.68
C LEU A 53 -2.35 12.86 -26.99
N TYR A 54 -2.43 11.59 -27.39
CA TYR A 54 -3.71 10.91 -27.64
C TYR A 54 -4.55 10.73 -26.37
N ARG A 55 -3.92 10.52 -25.21
CA ARG A 55 -4.60 10.43 -23.90
C ARG A 55 -5.02 11.81 -23.37
N GLY A 56 -4.20 12.84 -23.57
CA GLY A 56 -4.50 14.21 -23.13
C GLY A 56 -5.67 14.88 -23.87
N PHE A 57 -5.98 14.46 -25.10
CA PHE A 57 -7.08 15.04 -25.88
C PHE A 57 -8.48 14.49 -25.52
N GLN A 58 -8.57 13.43 -24.70
CA GLN A 58 -9.87 12.84 -24.31
C GLN A 58 -10.51 13.47 -23.06
N THR A 59 -9.84 14.39 -22.38
CA THR A 59 -10.43 15.13 -21.26
C THR A 59 -11.04 16.44 -21.75
N ALA A 60 -12.21 16.35 -22.37
CA ALA A 60 -13.06 17.54 -22.55
C ALA A 60 -13.65 17.93 -21.18
N PRO A 61 -13.46 19.17 -20.69
CA PRO A 61 -14.06 19.61 -19.44
C PRO A 61 -15.57 19.72 -19.60
N SER A 62 -16.30 18.93 -18.83
CA SER A 62 -17.76 19.06 -18.66
C SER A 62 -18.04 20.44 -18.05
N ALA A 63 -18.77 21.29 -18.78
CA ALA A 63 -19.11 22.65 -18.35
C ALA A 63 -19.85 22.63 -17.00
N PRO A 64 -19.49 23.47 -16.02
CA PRO A 64 -20.18 23.52 -14.75
C PRO A 64 -21.52 24.27 -14.93
N ALA A 65 -22.61 23.59 -14.61
CA ALA A 65 -23.93 24.21 -14.48
C ALA A 65 -23.89 25.26 -13.36
N MET A 66 -24.16 26.50 -13.76
CA MET A 66 -24.31 27.69 -12.93
C MET A 66 -25.37 27.44 -11.84
N ARG A 67 -24.96 27.36 -10.56
CA ARG A 67 -25.85 27.46 -9.40
C ARG A 67 -25.68 28.85 -8.77
N ALA A 68 -26.76 29.63 -8.79
CA ALA A 68 -26.85 30.93 -8.12
C ALA A 68 -26.91 30.78 -6.57
N PRO A 69 -26.50 31.80 -5.80
CA PRO A 69 -26.30 31.70 -4.36
C PRO A 69 -27.54 32.11 -3.57
N VAL A 70 -27.78 31.46 -2.43
CA VAL A 70 -28.59 32.00 -1.33
C VAL A 70 -27.87 31.71 0.00
N MET A 71 -27.44 32.78 0.67
CA MET A 71 -27.21 32.83 2.12
C MET A 71 -28.51 33.32 2.80
N PRO A 72 -28.63 33.42 4.15
CA PRO A 72 -27.75 33.01 5.26
C PRO A 72 -28.47 32.25 6.40
N ALA A 73 -27.64 31.86 7.38
CA ALA A 73 -27.86 31.28 8.69
C ALA A 73 -29.09 31.75 9.52
N ALA A 74 -29.65 30.80 10.28
CA ALA A 74 -30.30 31.04 11.56
C ALA A 74 -29.96 29.89 12.53
N ALA A 75 -29.30 30.21 13.65
CA ALA A 75 -29.17 29.34 14.82
C ALA A 75 -30.46 29.46 15.67
N PRO A 76 -30.78 28.47 16.54
CA PRO A 76 -30.30 28.56 17.93
C PRO A 76 -29.96 27.21 18.60
N ALA A 77 -29.09 27.26 19.64
CA ALA A 77 -28.91 26.25 20.70
C ALA A 77 -29.88 26.57 21.89
N PRO A 78 -29.96 25.83 23.04
CA PRO A 78 -29.19 24.66 23.54
C PRO A 78 -29.99 23.51 24.27
N ALA A 79 -29.31 22.36 24.50
CA ALA A 79 -29.31 21.33 25.61
C ALA A 79 -30.61 20.86 26.35
N PRO A 80 -30.72 19.63 26.96
CA PRO A 80 -29.67 18.80 27.61
C PRO A 80 -29.75 17.23 27.43
N ALA A 81 -28.75 16.51 28.00
CA ALA A 81 -28.58 15.04 28.16
C ALA A 81 -29.55 14.42 29.23
N PRO A 82 -29.57 13.11 29.62
CA PRO A 82 -28.62 11.99 29.39
C PRO A 82 -29.21 10.53 29.25
N ALA A 83 -28.30 9.54 29.10
CA ALA A 83 -28.30 8.17 29.67
C ALA A 83 -28.57 6.90 28.81
N ALA A 84 -27.90 5.82 29.25
CA ALA A 84 -27.96 4.37 28.92
C ALA A 84 -27.11 3.90 27.71
N VAL A 85 -25.85 3.45 27.85
CA VAL A 85 -25.32 2.19 28.42
C VAL A 85 -25.98 0.92 27.86
N SER A 86 -25.24 0.14 27.06
CA SER A 86 -25.34 -1.33 26.97
C SER A 86 -24.16 -1.91 26.15
N GLU A 87 -23.28 -2.60 26.85
CA GLU A 87 -22.34 -3.66 26.40
C GLU A 87 -22.17 -4.56 27.66
N PRO A 88 -21.77 -5.86 27.67
CA PRO A 88 -21.25 -6.79 26.64
C PRO A 88 -21.94 -8.19 26.63
N GLU A 89 -21.51 -9.14 25.77
CA GLU A 89 -20.96 -10.48 26.14
C GLU A 89 -20.68 -11.38 24.90
N PRO A 90 -19.86 -12.48 25.00
CA PRO A 90 -18.70 -12.73 24.14
C PRO A 90 -18.73 -14.11 23.44
N ALA A 91 -17.73 -14.40 22.62
CA ALA A 91 -17.34 -15.78 22.31
C ALA A 91 -15.81 -15.85 22.16
N ALA A 92 -15.18 -16.54 23.11
CA ALA A 92 -13.78 -16.88 23.11
C ALA A 92 -13.51 -18.10 22.21
N GLU A 93 -12.32 -18.18 21.64
CA GLU A 93 -11.46 -19.34 21.87
C GLU A 93 -9.97 -18.95 21.73
N PRO A 94 -9.14 -19.26 22.74
CA PRO A 94 -7.76 -18.81 22.86
C PRO A 94 -6.79 -19.84 22.28
N VAL A 95 -5.67 -19.37 21.72
CA VAL A 95 -4.45 -20.18 21.60
C VAL A 95 -3.37 -19.43 22.36
N ALA A 96 -2.91 -20.04 23.44
CA ALA A 96 -1.89 -19.55 24.34
C ALA A 96 -0.51 -20.10 23.94
N GLU A 97 0.48 -19.22 23.85
CA GLU A 97 1.91 -19.35 24.24
C GLU A 97 2.64 -18.19 23.54
N ALA A 98 3.28 -17.22 24.19
CA ALA A 98 3.94 -17.22 25.48
C ALA A 98 3.68 -15.92 26.25
N ALA A 99 3.59 -16.06 27.57
CA ALA A 99 3.74 -14.97 28.49
C ALA A 99 5.19 -14.43 28.43
N SER A 100 5.32 -13.11 28.33
CA SER A 100 6.36 -12.39 29.07
C SER A 100 5.65 -11.34 29.91
N GLU A 101 5.63 -11.60 31.20
CA GLU A 101 5.10 -10.74 32.26
C GLU A 101 6.04 -9.55 32.49
N GLU A 102 6.15 -8.66 31.51
CA GLU A 102 6.71 -7.31 31.65
C GLU A 102 5.89 -6.33 30.79
N GLN A 103 4.57 -6.36 31.01
CA GLN A 103 3.57 -5.55 30.31
C GLN A 103 3.79 -4.06 30.56
N SER A 104 4.62 -3.46 29.72
CA SER A 104 4.81 -2.03 29.53
C SER A 104 5.64 -1.80 28.27
N LYS A 105 6.58 -2.70 27.95
CA LYS A 105 7.50 -2.54 26.83
C LYS A 105 7.26 -3.61 25.77
N PRO A 106 7.12 -3.25 24.49
CA PRO A 106 6.99 -4.22 23.41
C PRO A 106 8.25 -5.09 23.27
N GLU A 107 8.09 -6.27 22.67
CA GLU A 107 9.24 -7.11 22.30
C GLU A 107 10.14 -6.36 21.32
N LEU A 108 11.35 -6.03 21.76
CA LEU A 108 12.39 -5.42 20.94
C LEU A 108 13.45 -6.46 20.60
N LEU A 109 13.91 -6.47 19.36
CA LEU A 109 14.97 -7.34 18.88
C LEU A 109 16.23 -6.52 18.59
N ASP A 110 17.40 -7.11 18.79
CA ASP A 110 18.68 -6.48 18.42
C ASP A 110 18.92 -6.43 16.89
N GLY A 111 18.10 -7.15 16.12
CA GLY A 111 18.14 -7.18 14.67
C GLY A 111 16.98 -7.99 14.07
N PRO A 112 16.77 -7.92 12.76
CA PRO A 112 15.76 -8.72 12.07
C PRO A 112 16.04 -10.22 12.20
N ARG A 113 14.98 -11.01 12.30
CA ARG A 113 15.05 -12.49 12.34
C ARG A 113 15.50 -13.06 10.98
N GLU A 114 15.68 -14.38 10.94
CA GLU A 114 15.99 -15.11 9.71
C GLU A 114 14.90 -14.84 8.66
N GLY A 115 15.27 -14.13 7.58
CA GLY A 115 14.33 -13.64 6.56
C GLY A 115 14.40 -12.14 6.31
N GLY A 116 15.05 -11.37 7.17
CA GLY A 116 15.15 -9.91 7.05
C GLY A 116 13.99 -9.18 7.74
N ALA A 117 13.98 -7.85 7.69
CA ALA A 117 12.90 -7.05 8.25
C ALA A 117 11.67 -7.07 7.33
N ASP A 118 10.48 -7.06 7.93
CA ASP A 118 9.23 -6.88 7.20
C ASP A 118 9.08 -5.41 6.77
N ASP A 119 8.33 -5.15 5.70
CA ASP A 119 8.05 -3.79 5.22
C ASP A 119 6.94 -3.15 6.08
N LEU A 120 7.32 -2.52 7.20
CA LEU A 120 6.34 -1.92 8.11
C LEU A 120 5.54 -0.78 7.46
N LYS A 121 6.02 -0.15 6.38
CA LYS A 121 5.24 0.83 5.59
C LYS A 121 3.98 0.24 4.96
N LYS A 122 3.84 -1.10 4.87
CA LYS A 122 2.57 -1.73 4.48
C LYS A 122 1.43 -1.53 5.48
N ILE A 123 1.73 -1.09 6.70
CA ILE A 123 0.73 -0.69 7.68
C ILE A 123 0.34 0.76 7.44
N LYS A 124 -0.94 1.02 7.26
CA LYS A 124 -1.46 2.38 7.08
C LYS A 124 -1.08 3.25 8.27
N GLY A 125 -0.40 4.35 8.00
CA GLY A 125 0.04 5.32 9.01
C GLY A 125 1.51 5.15 9.41
N VAL A 126 2.16 4.04 9.02
CA VAL A 126 3.61 3.87 9.08
C VAL A 126 4.23 4.41 7.80
N GLY A 127 4.91 5.55 7.87
CA GLY A 127 5.69 6.07 6.75
C GLY A 127 7.17 5.66 6.81
N PRO A 128 7.98 5.95 5.77
CA PRO A 128 9.40 5.59 5.72
C PRO A 128 10.18 6.01 6.98
N LYS A 129 9.94 7.25 7.45
CA LYS A 129 10.56 7.77 8.67
C LYS A 129 10.14 7.02 9.94
N MET A 130 8.90 6.53 9.98
CA MET A 130 8.41 5.76 11.14
C MET A 130 8.99 4.35 11.15
N GLU A 131 9.06 3.72 9.98
CA GLU A 131 9.73 2.43 9.85
C GLU A 131 11.20 2.52 10.30
N GLU A 132 11.94 3.55 9.90
CA GLU A 132 13.31 3.78 10.39
C GLU A 132 13.38 3.88 11.93
N MET A 133 12.43 4.58 12.55
CA MET A 133 12.37 4.71 14.00
C MET A 133 12.00 3.39 14.69
N LEU A 134 11.03 2.65 14.15
CA LEU A 134 10.61 1.34 14.67
C LEU A 134 11.75 0.33 14.56
N ASN A 135 12.39 0.26 13.40
CA ASN A 135 13.57 -0.57 13.16
C ASN A 135 14.73 -0.15 14.08
N GLY A 136 14.93 1.14 14.33
CA GLY A 136 15.92 1.63 15.29
C GLY A 136 15.62 1.25 16.74
N MET A 137 14.36 1.04 17.10
CA MET A 137 13.93 0.53 18.40
C MET A 137 14.00 -0.99 18.50
N GLY A 138 14.18 -1.72 17.39
CA GLY A 138 14.20 -3.19 17.39
C GLY A 138 12.87 -3.84 17.00
N ILE A 139 11.95 -3.07 16.40
CA ILE A 139 10.68 -3.57 15.87
C ILE A 139 10.86 -3.72 14.37
N TYR A 140 11.00 -4.97 13.90
CA TYR A 140 11.28 -5.28 12.49
C TYR A 140 10.17 -6.07 11.82
N HIS A 141 9.26 -6.68 12.60
CA HIS A 141 8.32 -7.65 12.08
C HIS A 141 6.86 -7.30 12.37
N TYR A 142 5.96 -7.69 11.46
CA TYR A 142 4.52 -7.56 11.69
C TYR A 142 4.07 -8.41 12.89
N SER A 143 4.73 -9.55 13.14
CA SER A 143 4.39 -10.41 14.27
C SER A 143 4.62 -9.73 15.62
N GLN A 144 5.62 -8.85 15.75
CA GLN A 144 5.84 -8.05 16.96
C GLN A 144 4.72 -7.03 17.15
N VAL A 145 4.33 -6.32 16.08
CA VAL A 145 3.24 -5.34 16.15
C VAL A 145 1.89 -6.01 16.42
N ALA A 146 1.69 -7.22 15.87
CA ALA A 146 0.48 -8.01 16.05
C ALA A 146 0.29 -8.52 17.48
N SER A 147 1.38 -8.67 18.25
CA SER A 147 1.33 -9.12 19.65
C SER A 147 1.12 -7.98 20.65
N TRP A 148 1.13 -6.72 20.21
CA TRP A 148 0.94 -5.57 21.11
C TRP A 148 -0.45 -5.54 21.73
N GLY A 149 -0.49 -5.35 23.04
CA GLY A 149 -1.67 -4.96 23.79
C GLY A 149 -1.75 -3.44 23.96
N PRO A 150 -2.78 -2.95 24.68
CA PRO A 150 -2.98 -1.52 24.91
C PRO A 150 -1.79 -0.83 25.59
N SER A 151 -1.10 -1.53 26.49
CA SER A 151 0.07 -1.02 27.22
C SER A 151 1.27 -0.82 26.29
N GLU A 152 1.56 -1.80 25.45
CA GLU A 152 2.66 -1.73 24.49
C GLU A 152 2.38 -0.67 23.42
N VAL A 153 1.13 -0.57 22.94
CA VAL A 153 0.70 0.49 22.02
C VAL A 153 0.94 1.86 22.62
N ALA A 154 0.55 2.09 23.89
CA ALA A 154 0.78 3.36 24.56
C ALA A 154 2.27 3.68 24.71
N TRP A 155 3.10 2.68 25.03
CA TRP A 155 4.55 2.85 25.11
C TRP A 155 5.17 3.22 23.78
N VAL A 156 4.76 2.56 22.69
CA VAL A 156 5.24 2.89 21.34
C VAL A 156 4.77 4.29 20.95
N ASP A 157 3.50 4.63 21.20
CA ASP A 157 2.96 5.96 20.93
C ASP A 157 3.73 7.06 21.68
N ASP A 158 4.22 6.79 22.89
CA ASP A 158 5.02 7.75 23.66
C ASP A 158 6.46 7.88 23.18
N ASN A 159 7.03 6.80 22.66
CA ASN A 159 8.40 6.75 22.15
C ASN A 159 8.53 7.20 20.69
N LEU A 160 7.42 7.28 19.96
CA LEU A 160 7.38 7.85 18.61
C LEU A 160 7.34 9.39 18.66
N GLU A 161 8.52 9.99 18.72
CA GLU A 161 8.69 11.45 18.72
C GLU A 161 8.03 12.12 17.50
N GLY A 162 7.02 12.96 17.74
CA GLY A 162 6.30 13.71 16.71
C GLY A 162 5.14 12.96 16.03
N PHE A 163 4.91 11.70 16.38
CA PHE A 163 3.89 10.85 15.75
C PHE A 163 3.00 10.12 16.76
N LYS A 164 2.86 10.70 17.96
CA LYS A 164 2.07 10.15 19.07
C LYS A 164 0.62 9.87 18.69
N GLY A 165 0.10 8.73 19.14
CA GLY A 165 -1.30 8.31 19.01
C GLY A 165 -1.65 7.70 17.66
N ARG A 166 -0.69 7.53 16.75
CA ARG A 166 -0.94 6.95 15.42
C ARG A 166 -1.12 5.44 15.47
N VAL A 167 -0.41 4.77 16.38
CA VAL A 167 -0.48 3.32 16.52
C VAL A 167 -1.92 2.90 16.84
N SER A 168 -2.54 3.62 17.78
CA SER A 168 -3.93 3.42 18.17
C SER A 168 -4.93 3.91 17.11
N ARG A 169 -4.79 5.15 16.61
CA ARG A 169 -5.77 5.76 15.70
C ARG A 169 -5.87 5.03 14.36
N ASP A 170 -4.74 4.57 13.85
CA ASP A 170 -4.68 3.91 12.55
C ASP A 170 -4.77 2.37 12.70
N ASN A 171 -5.09 1.84 13.89
CA ASN A 171 -5.29 0.41 14.16
C ASN A 171 -4.14 -0.48 13.66
N TRP A 172 -2.90 -0.13 14.02
CA TRP A 172 -1.71 -0.85 13.50
C TRP A 172 -1.72 -2.32 13.87
N VAL A 173 -2.16 -2.66 15.09
CA VAL A 173 -2.19 -4.03 15.60
C VAL A 173 -3.09 -4.93 14.74
N GLU A 174 -4.27 -4.44 14.32
CA GLU A 174 -5.21 -5.22 13.49
C GLU A 174 -4.67 -5.46 12.08
N GLN A 175 -4.05 -4.43 11.49
CA GLN A 175 -3.42 -4.54 10.18
C GLN A 175 -2.21 -5.47 10.22
N ALA A 176 -1.37 -5.34 11.24
CA ALA A 176 -0.20 -6.18 11.44
C ALA A 176 -0.59 -7.65 11.63
N LYS A 177 -1.67 -7.96 12.34
CA LYS A 177 -2.21 -9.34 12.43
C LYS A 177 -2.55 -9.91 11.06
N THR A 178 -3.18 -9.10 10.21
CA THR A 178 -3.53 -9.51 8.84
C THR A 178 -2.28 -9.78 8.00
N LEU A 179 -1.30 -8.86 8.04
CA LEU A 179 -0.05 -8.97 7.28
C LEU A 179 0.85 -10.12 7.79
N ALA A 180 0.93 -10.30 9.11
CA ALA A 180 1.66 -11.41 9.73
C ALA A 180 1.08 -12.78 9.37
N GLY A 181 -0.23 -12.86 9.12
CA GLY A 181 -0.90 -14.05 8.60
C GLY A 181 -0.71 -14.29 7.10
N GLY A 182 0.08 -13.45 6.40
CA GLY A 182 0.24 -13.49 4.94
C GLY A 182 -0.95 -12.93 4.17
N GLY A 183 -1.87 -12.24 4.85
CA GLY A 183 -2.95 -11.50 4.22
C GLY A 183 -2.50 -10.14 3.69
N GLU A 184 -3.37 -9.50 2.93
CA GLU A 184 -3.13 -8.17 2.37
C GLU A 184 -4.28 -7.23 2.76
N THR A 185 -3.93 -6.01 3.16
CA THR A 185 -4.88 -4.90 3.32
C THR A 185 -4.98 -4.11 2.01
N ASP A 186 -6.10 -3.40 1.79
CA ASP A 186 -6.25 -2.51 0.62
C ASP A 186 -5.13 -1.47 0.55
N PHE A 187 -4.58 -1.05 1.70
CA PHE A 187 -3.45 -0.13 1.74
C PHE A 187 -2.14 -0.81 1.32
N SER A 188 -1.87 -2.01 1.85
CA SER A 188 -0.65 -2.76 1.50
C SER A 188 -0.55 -3.04 0.00
N LYS A 189 -1.67 -3.37 -0.65
CA LYS A 189 -1.72 -3.57 -2.11
C LYS A 189 -1.28 -2.33 -2.88
N ARG A 190 -1.75 -1.15 -2.45
CA ARG A 190 -1.38 0.12 -3.07
C ARG A 190 0.09 0.49 -2.83
N VAL A 191 0.66 0.08 -1.70
CA VAL A 191 2.11 0.23 -1.44
C VAL A 191 2.90 -0.67 -2.40
N ASP A 192 2.47 -1.92 -2.59
CA ASP A 192 3.09 -2.86 -3.53
C ASP A 192 2.98 -2.39 -5.00
N ASP A 193 1.87 -1.74 -5.36
CA ASP A 193 1.65 -1.14 -6.67
C ASP A 193 2.46 0.17 -6.89
N GLY A 194 3.11 0.70 -5.85
CA GLY A 194 3.86 1.96 -5.91
C GLY A 194 2.97 3.22 -5.97
N ASP A 195 1.68 3.09 -5.65
CA ASP A 195 0.71 4.19 -5.60
C ASP A 195 0.84 5.05 -4.33
N VAL A 196 1.64 4.58 -3.36
CA VAL A 196 1.81 5.21 -2.06
C VAL A 196 3.29 5.29 -1.72
N TYR A 197 3.73 6.52 -1.46
CA TYR A 197 5.10 7.01 -1.23
C TYR A 197 5.93 7.32 -2.48
#